data_AF-A0AAD7AH94-F1
#
_entry.id   AF-A0AAD7AH94-F1
#
_cell.length_a   1.000
_cell.length_b   1.000
_cell.length_c   1.000
_cell.angle_alpha   90.00
_cell.angle_beta   90.00
_cell.angle_gamma   90.00
#
_symmetry.space_group_name_H-M   'P 1'
#
loop_
_entity.id
_entity.type
_entity.pdbx_description
1 polymer ?
#
loop_
_entity_poly.entity_id
_entity_poly.type
_entity_poly.pdbx_seq_one_letter_code
_entity_poly.pdbx_strand_id
1 'polypeptide(L)'
;SRVVDHLTAESRSKNTGVACVYLSHAEAEDQTPAKLLSSLWRQLVYGKDIGSLARKLYQQHQEKCTTATVQEAFEVLCPVITDFSKVYIVIDAVDEYQETQWQILLEYLAMLGPTVNIMIMTRPHVLLDPALPNPNTLEIRANEDDIRTFVDAQIYSSLYL
;
A
#
# COMPACT_ATOMS: atom_id res chain seq x y z
N SER A 1 6.69 6.63 6.82
CA SER A 1 7.21 6.93 5.48
C SER A 1 6.97 8.40 5.20
N ARG A 2 7.98 9.17 4.79
CA ARG A 2 7.84 10.63 4.56
C ARG A 2 6.74 10.97 3.53
N VAL A 3 6.55 10.11 2.53
CA VAL A 3 5.50 10.26 1.53
C VAL A 3 4.12 10.14 2.18
N VAL A 4 3.90 9.08 2.96
CA VAL A 4 2.64 8.86 3.68
C VAL A 4 2.37 10.00 4.66
N ASP A 5 3.37 10.43 5.43
CA ASP A 5 3.22 11.52 6.39
C ASP A 5 2.82 12.83 5.70
N HIS A 6 3.45 13.14 4.56
CA HIS A 6 3.12 14.31 3.75
C HIS A 6 1.69 14.22 3.18
N LEU A 7 1.32 13.10 2.56
CA LEU A 7 -0.03 12.89 2.00
C LEU A 7 -1.10 12.96 3.08
N THR A 8 -0.86 12.37 4.25
CA THR A 8 -1.80 12.42 5.37
C THR A 8 -1.95 13.84 5.90
N ALA A 9 -0.87 14.64 5.97
CA ALA A 9 -0.95 16.04 6.38
C ALA A 9 -1.77 16.89 5.40
N GLU A 10 -1.52 16.75 4.09
CA GLU A 10 -2.23 17.46 3.03
C GLU A 10 -3.71 17.07 2.91
N SER A 11 -4.06 15.85 3.32
CA SER A 11 -5.42 15.31 3.22
C SER A 11 -6.35 15.76 4.33
N ARG A 12 -5.87 16.43 5.39
CA ARG A 12 -6.70 16.78 6.57
C ARG A 12 -7.88 17.72 6.29
N SER A 13 -7.81 18.52 5.22
CA SER A 13 -8.85 19.49 4.84
C SER A 13 -9.69 19.05 3.65
N LYS A 14 -9.35 17.92 3.02
CA LYS A 14 -9.97 17.41 1.80
C LYS A 14 -10.59 16.05 2.13
N ASN A 15 -11.70 15.69 1.53
CA ASN A 15 -12.26 14.34 1.69
C ASN A 15 -11.39 13.33 0.92
N THR A 16 -10.15 13.13 1.37
CA THR A 16 -9.09 12.40 0.71
C THR A 16 -8.63 11.26 1.61
N GLY A 17 -8.66 10.04 1.07
CA GLY A 17 -8.18 8.84 1.73
C GLY A 17 -6.68 8.66 1.49
N VAL A 18 -5.96 8.20 2.49
CA VAL A 18 -4.55 7.78 2.36
C VAL A 18 -4.42 6.40 2.99
N ALA A 19 -3.91 5.45 2.23
CA ALA A 19 -3.62 4.11 2.70
C ALA A 19 -2.27 3.64 2.16
N CYS A 20 -1.62 2.73 2.87
CA CYS A 20 -0.32 2.23 2.48
C CYS A 20 -0.14 0.74 2.77
N VAL A 21 0.75 0.11 2.00
CA VAL A 21 1.22 -1.26 2.18
C VAL A 21 2.74 -1.23 2.12
N TYR A 22 3.38 -1.81 3.14
CA TYR A 22 4.82 -2.02 3.17
C TYR A 22 5.06 -3.51 2.97
N LEU A 23 5.59 -3.88 1.81
CA LEU A 23 5.83 -5.27 1.47
C LEU A 23 7.14 -5.73 2.10
N SER A 24 7.20 -7.01 2.50
CA SER A 24 8.41 -7.58 3.05
C SER A 24 8.53 -9.06 2.73
N HIS A 25 9.72 -9.47 2.30
CA HIS A 25 10.02 -10.87 2.02
C HIS A 25 9.88 -11.74 3.29
N ALA A 26 10.15 -11.18 4.47
CA ALA A 26 10.03 -11.89 5.74
C ALA A 26 8.58 -12.28 6.07
N GLU A 27 7.60 -11.59 5.49
CA GLU A 27 6.17 -11.78 5.74
C GLU A 27 5.45 -12.32 4.50
N ALA A 28 6.17 -12.80 3.48
CA ALA A 28 5.60 -13.13 2.17
C ALA A 28 4.48 -14.18 2.22
N GLU A 29 4.57 -15.15 3.14
CA GLU A 29 3.50 -16.15 3.35
C GLU A 29 2.23 -15.53 3.93
N ASP A 30 2.39 -14.48 4.74
CA ASP A 30 1.29 -13.80 5.40
C ASP A 30 0.70 -12.65 4.59
N GLN A 31 1.46 -12.05 3.67
CA GLN A 31 1.02 -10.89 2.88
C GLN A 31 0.20 -11.30 1.64
N THR A 32 -0.88 -12.07 1.79
CA THR A 32 -1.72 -12.44 0.62
C THR A 32 -2.47 -11.23 0.04
N PRO A 33 -2.82 -11.23 -1.27
CA PRO A 33 -3.58 -10.11 -1.87
C PRO A 33 -4.86 -9.77 -1.12
N ALA A 34 -5.58 -10.77 -0.61
CA ALA A 34 -6.77 -10.58 0.22
C ALA A 34 -6.47 -9.80 1.51
N LYS A 35 -5.38 -10.14 2.21
CA LYS A 35 -4.97 -9.44 3.43
C LYS A 35 -4.47 -8.02 3.14
N LEU A 36 -3.80 -7.81 2.01
CA LEU A 36 -3.34 -6.48 1.59
C LEU A 36 -4.52 -5.56 1.25
N LEU A 37 -5.49 -6.01 0.45
CA LEU A 37 -6.73 -5.25 0.20
C LEU A 37 -7.52 -4.99 1.48
N SER A 38 -7.60 -5.97 2.38
CA SER A 38 -8.24 -5.80 3.69
C SER A 38 -7.50 -4.78 4.57
N SER A 39 -6.17 -4.71 4.48
CA SER A 39 -5.36 -3.71 5.18
C SER A 39 -5.62 -2.30 4.64
N LEU A 40 -5.75 -2.14 3.33
CA LEU A 40 -6.13 -0.87 2.71
C LEU A 40 -7.52 -0.44 3.18
N TRP A 41 -8.50 -1.35 3.15
CA TRP A 41 -9.84 -1.10 3.65
C TRP A 41 -9.82 -0.62 5.11
N ARG A 42 -9.12 -1.36 5.99
CA ARG A 42 -9.02 -1.06 7.43
C ARG A 42 -8.48 0.35 7.67
N GLN A 43 -7.48 0.78 6.89
CA GLN A 43 -6.90 2.12 7.00
C GLN A 43 -7.89 3.21 6.60
N LEU A 44 -8.64 3.00 5.52
CA LEU A 44 -9.59 3.98 4.99
C LEU A 44 -10.85 4.14 5.85
N VAL A 45 -11.26 3.09 6.57
CA VAL A 45 -12.40 3.12 7.52
C VAL A 45 -11.99 3.47 8.94
N TYR A 46 -10.69 3.69 9.22
CA TYR A 46 -10.24 3.96 10.58
C TYR A 46 -10.96 5.19 11.18
N GLY A 47 -11.60 4.99 12.34
CA GLY A 47 -12.39 6.04 13.00
C GLY A 47 -13.76 6.33 12.37
N LYS A 48 -14.22 5.50 11.43
CA LYS A 48 -15.53 5.59 10.76
C LYS A 48 -16.37 4.33 11.00
N ASP A 49 -17.63 4.34 10.59
CA ASP A 49 -18.45 3.13 10.55
C ASP A 49 -17.91 2.17 9.48
N ILE A 50 -17.72 0.91 9.86
CA ILE A 50 -17.16 -0.13 8.98
C ILE A 50 -18.16 -0.63 7.92
N GLY A 51 -19.42 -0.21 7.98
CA GLY A 51 -20.48 -0.60 7.06
C GLY A 51 -21.10 -1.96 7.38
N SER A 52 -22.29 -2.20 6.84
CA SER A 52 -23.03 -3.46 7.03
C SER A 52 -22.40 -4.63 6.24
N LEU A 53 -21.83 -4.36 5.07
CA LEU A 53 -21.21 -5.37 4.22
C LEU A 53 -20.00 -6.03 4.93
N ALA A 54 -19.08 -5.21 5.46
CA ALA A 54 -17.92 -5.73 6.20
C ALA A 54 -18.32 -6.51 7.45
N ARG A 55 -19.32 -6.02 8.21
CA ARG A 55 -19.86 -6.73 9.39
C ARG A 55 -20.42 -8.10 9.02
N LYS A 56 -21.21 -8.16 7.95
CA LYS A 56 -21.81 -9.40 7.47
C LYS A 56 -20.72 -10.39 7.02
N LEU A 57 -19.73 -9.92 6.27
CA LEU A 57 -18.62 -10.74 5.81
C LEU A 57 -17.83 -11.32 6.99
N TYR A 58 -17.51 -10.47 7.98
CA TYR A 58 -16.82 -10.90 9.19
C TYR A 58 -17.60 -12.00 9.95
N GLN A 59 -18.90 -11.83 10.14
CA GLN A 59 -19.75 -12.83 10.81
C GLN A 59 -19.75 -14.16 10.04
N GLN A 60 -19.87 -14.13 8.71
CA GLN A 60 -19.87 -15.33 7.88
C GLN A 60 -18.54 -16.11 7.96
N HIS A 61 -17.41 -15.41 7.96
CA HIS A 61 -16.10 -16.04 8.08
C HIS A 61 -15.83 -16.54 9.50
N GLN A 62 -16.31 -15.83 10.51
CA GLN A 62 -16.25 -16.27 11.90
C GLN A 62 -17.03 -17.57 12.12
N GLU A 63 -18.25 -17.68 11.58
CA GLU A 63 -19.08 -18.88 11.68
C GLU A 63 -18.48 -20.09 10.95
N LYS A 64 -17.84 -19.85 9.80
CA LYS A 64 -17.27 -20.92 8.95
C LYS A 64 -15.82 -21.27 9.28
N CYS A 65 -15.18 -20.53 10.19
CA CYS A 65 -13.74 -20.63 10.47
C CYS A 65 -12.87 -20.49 9.20
N THR A 66 -13.21 -19.53 8.32
CA THR A 66 -12.46 -19.24 7.09
C THR A 66 -11.97 -17.80 7.07
N THR A 67 -11.16 -17.42 6.09
CA THR A 67 -10.72 -16.04 5.85
C THR A 67 -11.35 -15.47 4.59
N ALA A 68 -11.45 -14.15 4.51
CA ALA A 68 -11.92 -13.46 3.30
C ALA A 68 -11.06 -13.80 2.08
N THR A 69 -11.73 -14.02 0.96
CA THR A 69 -11.11 -14.12 -0.36
C THR A 69 -10.67 -12.74 -0.86
N VAL A 70 -9.81 -12.71 -1.88
CA VAL A 70 -9.38 -11.46 -2.51
C VAL A 70 -10.56 -10.70 -3.13
N GLN A 71 -11.51 -11.42 -3.73
CA GLN A 71 -12.73 -10.85 -4.29
C GLN A 71 -13.60 -10.21 -3.18
N GLU A 72 -13.83 -10.90 -2.07
CA GLU A 72 -14.62 -10.35 -0.95
C GLU A 72 -13.95 -9.13 -0.32
N ALA A 73 -12.61 -9.15 -0.18
CA ALA A 73 -11.86 -8.00 0.30
C ALA A 73 -11.99 -6.79 -0.65
N PHE A 74 -11.94 -7.03 -1.96
CA PHE A 74 -12.15 -6.01 -2.98
C PHE A 74 -13.57 -5.42 -2.94
N GLU A 75 -14.60 -6.27 -2.81
CA GLU A 75 -16.00 -5.86 -2.74
C GLU A 75 -16.31 -4.99 -1.52
N VAL A 76 -15.62 -5.22 -0.40
CA VAL A 76 -15.74 -4.39 0.80
C VAL A 76 -14.93 -3.09 0.69
N LEU A 77 -13.80 -3.10 -0.03
CA LEU A 77 -12.96 -1.92 -0.25
C LEU A 77 -13.60 -0.90 -1.20
N CYS A 78 -14.24 -1.35 -2.28
CA CYS A 78 -14.76 -0.47 -3.33
C CYS A 78 -15.72 0.63 -2.83
N PRO A 79 -16.76 0.33 -2.02
CA PRO A 79 -17.67 1.36 -1.51
C PRO A 79 -16.94 2.42 -0.67
N VAL A 80 -15.97 2.00 0.14
CA VAL A 80 -15.19 2.91 0.98
C VAL A 80 -14.38 3.88 0.14
N ILE A 81 -13.81 3.42 -0.98
CA ILE A 81 -13.08 4.29 -1.92
C ILE A 81 -14.01 5.32 -2.54
N THR A 82 -15.24 4.94 -2.89
CA THR A 82 -16.21 5.86 -3.51
C THR A 82 -16.67 6.98 -2.57
N ASP A 83 -16.54 6.80 -1.26
CA ASP A 83 -16.84 7.85 -0.27
C ASP A 83 -15.81 8.98 -0.27
N PHE A 84 -14.63 8.78 -0.87
CA PHE A 84 -13.59 9.80 -0.95
C PHE A 84 -13.58 10.49 -2.32
N SER A 85 -13.36 11.80 -2.30
CA SER A 85 -13.12 12.58 -3.52
C SER A 85 -11.82 12.19 -4.23
N LYS A 86 -10.85 11.66 -3.47
CA LYS A 86 -9.56 11.18 -3.96
C LYS A 86 -9.00 10.17 -2.97
N VAL A 87 -8.32 9.14 -3.44
CA VAL A 87 -7.59 8.20 -2.58
C VAL A 87 -6.16 8.09 -3.07
N TYR A 88 -5.19 8.15 -2.16
CA TYR A 88 -3.80 7.80 -2.41
C TYR A 88 -3.49 6.44 -1.79
N ILE A 89 -2.98 5.53 -2.60
CA ILE A 89 -2.48 4.22 -2.17
C ILE A 89 -0.98 4.19 -2.41
N VAL A 90 -0.21 3.99 -1.34
CA VAL A 90 1.25 3.88 -1.40
C VAL A 90 1.65 2.43 -1.19
N ILE A 91 2.37 1.84 -2.14
CA ILE A 91 2.87 0.48 -2.05
C ILE A 91 4.39 0.55 -2.07
N ASP A 92 5.02 0.08 -1.00
CA ASP A 92 6.46 0.16 -0.81
C ASP A 92 7.11 -1.23 -0.88
N ALA A 93 8.35 -1.26 -1.34
CA ALA A 93 9.20 -2.45 -1.48
C ALA A 93 8.59 -3.59 -2.32
N VAL A 94 8.02 -3.28 -3.49
CA VAL A 94 7.45 -4.32 -4.39
C VAL A 94 8.49 -5.39 -4.79
N ASP A 95 9.77 -5.05 -4.82
CA ASP A 95 10.87 -5.99 -5.06
C ASP A 95 11.00 -7.09 -4.00
N GLU A 96 10.42 -6.91 -2.80
CA GLU A 96 10.42 -7.90 -1.73
C GLU A 96 9.18 -8.81 -1.76
N TYR A 97 8.32 -8.68 -2.77
CA TYR A 97 7.03 -9.38 -2.85
C TYR A 97 7.01 -10.45 -3.94
N GLN A 98 6.18 -11.48 -3.75
CA GLN A 98 6.10 -12.59 -4.69
C GLN A 98 5.42 -12.15 -6.00
N GLU A 99 6.09 -12.36 -7.14
CA GLU A 99 5.62 -11.91 -8.47
C GLU A 99 4.21 -12.37 -8.81
N THR A 100 3.86 -13.63 -8.54
CA THR A 100 2.51 -14.16 -8.81
C THR A 100 1.43 -13.50 -7.94
N GLN A 101 1.75 -13.17 -6.69
CA GLN A 101 0.82 -12.44 -5.82
C GLN A 101 0.72 -10.96 -6.21
N TRP A 102 1.83 -10.37 -6.68
CA TRP A 102 1.86 -9.01 -7.21
C TRP A 102 0.93 -8.85 -8.42
N GLN A 103 0.98 -9.77 -9.39
CA GLN A 103 0.11 -9.76 -10.56
C GLN A 103 -1.37 -9.77 -10.17
N ILE A 104 -1.77 -10.67 -9.25
CA ILE A 104 -3.14 -10.74 -8.74
C ILE A 104 -3.53 -9.43 -8.05
N LEU A 105 -2.69 -8.92 -7.15
CA LEU A 105 -2.97 -7.66 -6.45
C LEU A 105 -3.12 -6.49 -7.44
N LEU A 106 -2.25 -6.44 -8.45
CA LEU A 106 -2.24 -5.39 -9.46
C LEU A 106 -3.53 -5.37 -10.29
N GLU A 107 -4.07 -6.53 -10.67
CA GLU A 107 -5.37 -6.63 -11.36
C GLU A 107 -6.48 -5.97 -10.53
N TYR A 108 -6.57 -6.29 -9.24
CA TYR A 108 -7.56 -5.68 -8.35
C TYR A 108 -7.33 -4.19 -8.13
N LEU A 109 -6.07 -3.76 -7.99
CA LEU A 109 -5.72 -2.35 -7.85
C LEU A 109 -6.08 -1.53 -9.11
N ALA A 110 -5.87 -2.10 -10.30
CA ALA A 110 -6.20 -1.47 -11.58
C ALA A 110 -7.72 -1.32 -11.79
N MET A 111 -8.52 -2.17 -11.16
CA MET A 111 -9.98 -2.09 -11.16
C MET A 111 -10.54 -1.06 -10.17
N LEU A 112 -9.70 -0.45 -9.34
CA LEU A 112 -10.16 0.61 -8.43
C LEU A 112 -10.56 1.86 -9.23
N GLY A 113 -11.58 2.56 -8.73
CA GLY A 113 -12.20 3.68 -9.43
C GLY A 113 -11.25 4.84 -9.79
N PRO A 114 -11.67 5.77 -10.66
CA PRO A 114 -10.82 6.81 -11.23
C PRO A 114 -10.32 7.86 -10.22
N THR A 115 -10.83 7.85 -8.99
CA THR A 115 -10.39 8.73 -7.90
C THR A 115 -9.13 8.21 -7.20
N VAL A 116 -8.68 7.00 -7.52
CA VAL A 116 -7.54 6.33 -6.90
C VAL A 116 -6.24 6.69 -7.62
N ASN A 117 -5.25 7.07 -6.83
CA ASN A 117 -3.91 7.41 -7.27
C ASN A 117 -2.94 6.45 -6.57
N ILE A 118 -2.24 5.62 -7.33
CA ILE A 118 -1.35 4.59 -6.80
C ILE A 118 0.09 5.03 -7.01
N MET A 119 0.88 5.03 -5.94
CA MET A 119 2.32 5.22 -5.98
C MET A 119 2.99 3.91 -5.58
N ILE A 120 3.87 3.42 -6.44
CA ILE A 120 4.65 2.20 -6.21
C ILE A 120 6.10 2.58 -6.01
N MET A 121 6.74 2.03 -4.99
CA MET A 121 8.18 2.11 -4.76
C MET A 121 8.79 0.72 -4.89
N THR A 122 9.87 0.63 -5.66
CA THR A 122 10.57 -0.62 -5.96
C THR A 122 12.03 -0.33 -6.32
N ARG A 123 12.87 -1.36 -6.31
CA ARG A 123 14.26 -1.23 -6.78
C ARG A 123 14.35 -1.19 -8.31
N PRO A 124 15.34 -0.48 -8.89
CA PRO A 124 15.44 -0.28 -10.34
C PRO A 124 15.56 -1.56 -11.20
N HIS A 125 15.98 -2.67 -10.61
CA HIS A 125 16.16 -3.94 -11.33
C HIS A 125 14.87 -4.75 -11.45
N VAL A 126 13.80 -4.34 -10.76
CA VAL A 126 12.50 -4.99 -10.88
C VAL A 126 11.75 -4.41 -12.06
N LEU A 127 11.46 -5.25 -13.04
CA LEU A 127 10.63 -4.89 -14.18
C LEU A 127 9.20 -4.67 -13.68
N LEU A 128 8.71 -3.44 -13.83
CA LEU A 128 7.29 -3.16 -13.62
C LEU A 128 6.48 -3.90 -14.69
N ASP A 129 5.38 -4.51 -14.24
CA ASP A 129 4.49 -5.30 -15.08
C ASP A 129 4.03 -4.49 -16.30
N PRO A 130 4.14 -5.00 -17.55
CA PRO A 130 3.65 -4.32 -18.75
C PRO A 130 2.14 -4.02 -18.71
N ALA A 131 1.37 -4.66 -17.82
CA ALA A 131 -0.03 -4.34 -17.56
C ALA A 131 -0.21 -2.96 -16.88
N LEU A 132 0.83 -2.38 -16.29
CA LEU A 132 0.77 -1.02 -15.75
C LEU A 132 0.66 -0.01 -16.90
N PRO A 133 -0.40 0.81 -16.95
CA PRO A 133 -0.50 1.86 -17.95
C PRO A 133 0.65 2.85 -17.75
N ASN A 134 1.47 3.02 -18.80
CA ASN A 134 2.68 3.85 -18.89
C ASN A 134 2.91 4.79 -17.69
N PRO A 135 3.51 4.28 -16.59
CA PRO A 135 3.53 5.00 -15.31
C PRO A 135 4.50 6.19 -15.38
N ASN A 136 4.17 7.26 -14.65
CA ASN A 136 5.13 8.33 -14.40
C ASN A 136 6.23 7.80 -13.47
N THR A 137 7.41 7.56 -14.02
CA THR A 137 8.55 6.99 -13.27
C THR A 137 9.50 8.08 -12.80
N LEU A 138 9.83 8.06 -11.51
CA LEU A 138 10.87 8.91 -10.91
C LEU A 138 11.99 8.02 -10.39
N GLU A 139 13.17 8.11 -10.99
CA GLU A 139 14.36 7.43 -10.48
C GLU A 139 15.00 8.27 -9.37
N ILE A 140 15.20 7.66 -8.20
CA ILE A 140 15.87 8.27 -7.06
C ILE A 140 17.26 7.66 -6.93
N ARG A 141 18.30 8.50 -7.01
CA ARG A 141 19.70 8.12 -6.79
C ARG A 141 20.33 9.05 -5.77
N ALA A 142 21.03 8.49 -4.80
CA ALA A 142 21.83 9.28 -3.87
C ALA A 142 23.08 9.82 -4.60
N ASN A 143 23.45 11.06 -4.30
CA ASN A 143 24.75 11.59 -4.71
C ASN A 143 25.85 10.98 -3.82
N GLU A 144 27.04 10.75 -4.38
CA GLU A 144 28.22 10.28 -3.64
C GLU A 144 28.53 11.16 -2.43
N ASP A 145 28.37 12.47 -2.55
CA ASP A 145 28.63 13.41 -1.46
C ASP A 145 27.65 13.24 -0.29
N ASP A 146 26.37 12.95 -0.59
CA ASP A 146 25.36 12.66 0.44
C ASP A 146 25.69 11.35 1.16
N ILE A 147 26.14 10.33 0.41
CA ILE A 147 26.57 9.05 0.97
C ILE A 147 27.79 9.24 1.88
N ARG A 148 28.82 9.97 1.42
CA ARG A 148 30.02 10.28 2.24
C ARG A 148 29.64 11.01 3.52
N THR A 149 28.84 12.07 3.40
CA THR A 149 28.38 12.86 4.55
C THR A 149 27.62 12.00 5.55
N PHE A 150 26.74 11.11 5.08
CA PHE A 150 25.98 10.20 5.94
C PHE A 150 26.89 9.19 6.64
N VAL A 151 27.82 8.56 5.91
CA VAL A 151 28.75 7.57 6.47
C VAL A 151 29.68 8.20 7.51
N ASP A 152 30.25 9.36 7.21
CA ASP A 152 31.10 10.09 8.17
C ASP A 152 30.33 10.40 9.44
N ALA A 153 29.11 10.92 9.34
CA ALA A 153 28.26 11.23 10.49
C ALA A 153 27.96 9.98 11.34
N GLN A 154 27.70 8.82 10.72
CA GLN A 154 27.47 7.57 11.44
C GLN A 154 28.73 7.06 12.15
N ILE A 155 29.90 7.17 11.52
CA ILE A 155 31.18 6.80 12.14
C ILE A 155 31.43 7.69 13.36
N TYR A 156 31.28 9.01 13.22
CA TYR A 156 31.45 9.94 14.33
C TYR A 156 30.46 9.63 15.47
N SER A 157 29.17 9.40 15.17
CA SER A 157 28.17 9.06 16.18
C SER A 157 28.50 7.77 16.94
N SER A 158 29.14 6.80 16.29
CA SER A 158 29.46 5.50 16.87
C SER A 158 30.69 5.53 17.79
N LEU A 159 31.57 6.52 17.60
CA LEU A 159 32.78 6.71 18.41
C LEU A 159 32.52 7.45 19.74
N TYR A 160 31.34 8.04 19.91
CA TYR A 160 30.94 8.77 21.12
C TYR A 160 29.81 8.07 21.90
N LEU A 161 29.59 6.77 21.64
CA LEU A 161 28.82 5.83 22.46
C LEU A 161 29.79 4.87 23.16
#